data_AF-A0A2D0SW70-F1
#
_entry.id   AF-A0A2D0SW70-F1
#
_cell.length_a   1.000
_cell.length_b   1.000
_cell.length_c   1.000
_cell.angle_alpha   90.00
_cell.angle_beta   90.00
_cell.angle_gamma   90.00
#
_symmetry.space_group_name_H-M   'P 1'
#
loop_
_entity.id
_entity.type
_entity.pdbx_description
1 polymer ?
#
loop_
_entity_poly.entity_id
_entity_poly.type
_entity_poly.pdbx_seq_one_letter_code
_entity_poly.pdbx_strand_id
1 'polypeptide(L)'
;MGHTQTEAIGPQTGDVLITNLHLTAFKVCTLIQADLMILGILYGNRNIWLSLSIEIFASMAQTDPTPAGPWKITIYDQENFQGKHVDFTSSCKNIMECGIDNIRSLKVECGAWVGYEHSSFCGQQFILERGDYPRWEAWSGSNAYHIERLMSFRPICCANQKESKIIVFERENFIGRQWEMNDDYPSLQAMGWPNNEIGSMQVKSGAWVCYQYPGFRGYQYILECDRHGGEYKHYREWGSHAHTFQVQSLRRVQQ
;
A
#
# COMPACT_ATOMS: atom_id res chain seq x y z
N MET A 1 38.25 -33.25 -14.46
CA MET A 1 37.50 -33.92 -15.55
C MET A 1 36.10 -34.18 -15.02
N GLY A 2 34.97 -33.84 -15.64
CA GLY A 2 34.62 -33.02 -16.82
C GLY A 2 33.16 -32.52 -16.63
N HIS A 3 32.67 -31.43 -17.24
CA HIS A 3 32.20 -31.34 -18.64
C HIS A 3 31.19 -32.46 -19.02
N THR A 4 29.95 -32.20 -19.46
CA THR A 4 29.17 -30.93 -19.65
C THR A 4 27.64 -31.22 -19.82
N GLN A 5 26.80 -30.16 -19.79
CA GLN A 5 25.60 -29.82 -20.63
C GLN A 5 24.91 -30.89 -21.53
N THR A 6 23.60 -30.87 -21.86
CA THR A 6 22.44 -29.92 -21.74
C THR A 6 21.09 -30.72 -21.74
N GLU A 7 19.84 -30.28 -21.99
CA GLU A 7 19.10 -29.04 -22.42
C GLU A 7 17.66 -29.04 -21.79
N ALA A 8 16.89 -27.94 -21.72
CA ALA A 8 15.75 -27.47 -22.59
C ALA A 8 14.62 -28.49 -22.93
N ILE A 9 13.34 -28.10 -23.16
CA ILE A 9 12.72 -26.82 -23.61
C ILE A 9 11.40 -26.53 -22.86
N GLY A 10 11.01 -25.25 -22.68
CA GLY A 10 9.60 -24.89 -22.41
C GLY A 10 9.35 -23.49 -21.82
N PRO A 11 9.19 -22.41 -22.63
CA PRO A 11 8.76 -21.10 -22.16
C PRO A 11 7.25 -21.03 -21.87
N GLN A 12 6.83 -20.20 -20.91
CA GLN A 12 5.42 -20.09 -20.52
C GLN A 12 4.62 -19.15 -21.44
N THR A 13 3.33 -19.44 -21.61
CA THR A 13 2.42 -18.75 -22.55
C THR A 13 1.68 -17.55 -21.96
N GLY A 14 1.88 -17.22 -20.69
CA GLY A 14 1.19 -16.12 -20.00
C GLY A 14 1.70 -14.72 -20.36
N ASP A 15 3.01 -14.48 -20.20
CA ASP A 15 3.60 -13.13 -20.26
C ASP A 15 3.48 -12.45 -21.65
N VAL A 16 3.33 -13.27 -22.69
CA VAL A 16 3.17 -12.83 -24.08
C VAL A 16 1.81 -12.14 -24.31
N LEU A 17 0.76 -12.43 -23.53
CA LEU A 17 -0.56 -11.83 -23.72
C LEU A 17 -0.65 -10.41 -23.16
N ILE A 18 -0.15 -10.17 -21.95
CA ILE A 18 -0.22 -8.85 -21.28
C ILE A 18 0.66 -7.84 -22.02
N THR A 19 1.87 -8.25 -22.43
CA THR A 19 2.77 -7.42 -23.24
C THR A 19 2.19 -7.07 -24.61
N ASN A 20 1.50 -8.01 -25.27
CA ASN A 20 0.82 -7.73 -26.54
C ASN A 20 -0.39 -6.79 -26.39
N LEU A 21 -1.18 -6.90 -25.31
CA LEU A 21 -2.28 -5.96 -25.04
C LEU A 21 -1.76 -4.53 -24.91
N HIS A 22 -0.69 -4.32 -24.16
CA HIS A 22 -0.08 -3.00 -23.98
C HIS A 22 0.54 -2.46 -25.28
N LEU A 23 1.26 -3.30 -26.06
CA LEU A 23 1.75 -2.93 -27.38
C LEU A 23 0.63 -2.62 -28.38
N THR A 24 -0.52 -3.30 -28.27
CA THR A 24 -1.67 -3.08 -29.16
C THR A 24 -2.33 -1.75 -28.87
N ALA A 25 -2.54 -1.38 -27.60
CA ALA A 25 -3.02 -0.05 -27.23
C ALA A 25 -2.08 1.07 -27.73
N PHE A 26 -0.76 0.90 -27.56
CA PHE A 26 0.23 1.88 -28.02
C PHE A 26 0.29 2.01 -29.56
N LYS A 27 0.11 0.90 -30.29
CA LYS A 27 -0.03 0.88 -31.75
C LYS A 27 -1.35 1.53 -32.22
N VAL A 28 -2.45 1.32 -31.51
CA VAL A 28 -3.74 1.94 -31.86
C VAL A 28 -3.67 3.47 -31.66
N CYS A 29 -3.10 3.97 -30.56
CA CYS A 29 -2.89 5.40 -30.38
C CYS A 29 -1.99 6.01 -31.48
N THR A 30 -0.88 5.36 -31.82
CA THR A 30 0.04 5.88 -32.86
C THR A 30 -0.53 5.80 -34.27
N LEU A 31 -1.41 4.82 -34.57
CA LEU A 31 -2.17 4.76 -35.83
C LEU A 31 -3.22 5.88 -35.91
N ILE A 32 -4.02 6.09 -34.86
CA ILE A 32 -5.00 7.19 -34.79
C ILE A 32 -4.29 8.54 -34.97
N GLN A 33 -3.11 8.73 -34.37
CA GLN A 33 -2.30 9.94 -34.51
C GLN A 33 -1.72 10.11 -35.93
N ALA A 34 -1.46 9.03 -36.66
CA ALA A 34 -1.06 9.09 -38.07
C ALA A 34 -2.24 9.45 -38.98
N ASP A 35 -3.39 8.81 -38.83
CA ASP A 35 -4.59 9.06 -39.65
C ASP A 35 -5.12 10.49 -39.45
N LEU A 36 -5.12 11.01 -38.22
CA LEU A 36 -5.47 12.40 -37.93
C LEU A 36 -4.49 13.40 -38.54
N MET A 37 -3.19 13.09 -38.57
CA MET A 37 -2.21 13.93 -39.29
C MET A 37 -2.41 13.89 -40.80
N ILE A 38 -2.76 12.75 -41.39
CA ILE A 38 -3.06 12.62 -42.83
C ILE A 38 -4.32 13.43 -43.19
N LEU A 39 -5.39 13.36 -42.40
CA LEU A 39 -6.58 14.20 -42.57
C LEU A 39 -6.26 15.70 -42.42
N GLY A 40 -5.42 16.08 -41.45
CA GLY A 40 -4.95 17.46 -41.27
C GLY A 40 -4.09 17.99 -42.43
N ILE A 41 -3.39 17.11 -43.15
CA ILE A 41 -2.66 17.45 -44.38
C ILE A 41 -3.61 17.63 -45.57
N LEU A 42 -4.62 16.76 -45.71
CA LEU A 42 -5.58 16.79 -46.83
C LEU A 42 -6.56 17.98 -46.76
N TYR A 43 -6.99 18.39 -45.56
CA TYR A 43 -7.99 19.45 -45.37
C TYR A 43 -7.43 20.83 -44.96
N GLY A 44 -6.11 21.04 -45.13
CA GLY A 44 -5.56 22.37 -45.41
C GLY A 44 -5.51 23.41 -44.27
N ASN A 45 -5.81 23.07 -43.02
CA ASN A 45 -5.74 24.04 -41.90
C ASN A 45 -5.06 23.48 -40.65
N ARG A 46 -3.71 23.49 -40.63
CA ARG A 46 -2.86 22.85 -39.62
C ARG A 46 -3.09 23.35 -38.19
N ASN A 47 -3.47 24.61 -38.00
CA ASN A 47 -3.49 25.25 -36.67
C ASN A 47 -4.62 24.71 -35.77
N ILE A 48 -5.76 24.34 -36.36
CA ILE A 48 -6.92 23.83 -35.63
C ILE A 48 -6.63 22.42 -35.07
N TRP A 49 -6.00 21.56 -35.89
CA TRP A 49 -5.62 20.20 -35.48
C TRP A 49 -4.48 20.16 -34.46
N LEU A 50 -3.59 21.16 -34.45
CA LEU A 50 -2.61 21.34 -33.37
C LEU A 50 -3.30 21.68 -32.04
N SER A 51 -4.29 22.59 -32.01
CA SER A 51 -5.04 22.89 -30.76
C SER A 51 -5.79 21.66 -30.26
N LEU A 52 -6.56 21.00 -31.12
CA LEU A 52 -7.34 19.80 -30.75
C LEU A 52 -6.47 18.63 -30.28
N SER A 53 -5.31 18.40 -30.91
CA SER A 53 -4.39 17.36 -30.41
C SER A 53 -3.77 17.74 -29.06
N ILE A 54 -3.38 19.00 -28.85
CA ILE A 54 -2.88 19.49 -27.56
C ILE A 54 -3.95 19.39 -26.46
N GLU A 55 -5.20 19.73 -26.76
CA GLU A 55 -6.33 19.64 -25.81
C GLU A 55 -6.66 18.18 -25.47
N ILE A 56 -6.66 17.27 -26.45
CA ILE A 56 -6.84 15.82 -26.20
C ILE A 56 -5.69 15.26 -25.37
N PHE A 57 -4.43 15.57 -25.70
CA PHE A 57 -3.28 15.15 -24.89
C PHE A 57 -3.30 15.76 -23.48
N ALA A 58 -3.72 17.03 -23.31
CA ALA A 58 -3.88 17.66 -22.00
C ALA A 58 -5.02 17.04 -21.18
N SER A 59 -6.12 16.66 -21.82
CA SER A 59 -7.24 15.95 -21.18
C SER A 59 -6.89 14.50 -20.82
N MET A 60 -6.02 13.83 -21.60
CA MET A 60 -5.52 12.49 -21.29
C MET A 60 -4.36 12.51 -20.28
N ALA A 61 -3.66 13.63 -20.13
CA ALA A 61 -2.66 13.84 -19.07
C ALA A 61 -3.26 14.10 -17.68
N GLN A 62 -4.60 14.14 -17.55
CA GLN A 62 -5.31 14.27 -16.28
C GLN A 62 -5.98 12.95 -15.87
N THR A 63 -5.23 12.04 -15.25
CA THR A 63 -5.70 11.16 -14.14
C THR A 63 -4.65 10.18 -13.59
N ASP A 64 -3.45 10.09 -14.17
CA ASP A 64 -2.34 9.43 -13.48
C ASP A 64 -1.75 10.36 -12.41
N PRO A 65 -1.67 9.95 -11.13
CA PRO A 65 -0.88 10.67 -10.15
C PRO A 65 0.59 10.62 -10.60
N THR A 66 1.28 11.75 -10.50
CA THR A 66 2.74 11.84 -10.73
C THR A 66 3.47 10.69 -10.05
N PRO A 67 4.54 10.12 -10.66
CA PRO A 67 5.35 9.10 -10.02
C PRO A 67 5.71 9.56 -8.61
N ALA A 68 5.25 8.81 -7.62
CA ALA A 68 5.59 9.05 -6.23
C ALA A 68 7.13 9.13 -6.13
N GLY A 69 7.65 10.16 -5.48
CA GLY A 69 9.08 10.29 -5.24
C GLY A 69 9.62 9.10 -4.43
N PRO A 70 10.92 9.05 -4.14
CA PRO A 70 11.41 8.14 -3.11
C PRO A 70 10.54 8.31 -1.84
N TRP A 71 10.10 7.19 -1.24
CA TRP A 71 9.34 7.20 0.01
C TRP A 71 9.98 8.21 0.98
N LYS A 72 9.18 9.08 1.60
CA LYS A 72 9.72 10.11 2.51
C LYS A 72 8.82 10.33 3.72
N ILE A 73 9.44 10.23 4.89
CA ILE A 73 8.87 10.57 6.19
C ILE A 73 9.85 11.48 6.94
N THR A 74 9.32 12.52 7.58
CA THR A 74 10.07 13.42 8.48
C THR A 74 9.51 13.27 9.89
N ILE A 75 10.36 13.03 10.87
CA ILE A 75 9.97 12.90 12.29
C ILE A 75 10.46 14.12 13.08
N TYR A 76 9.73 14.50 14.13
CA TYR A 76 10.01 15.65 14.98
C TYR A 76 9.98 15.27 16.47
N ASP A 77 10.89 15.84 17.27
CA ASP A 77 10.96 15.63 18.72
C ASP A 77 9.92 16.43 19.53
N GLN A 78 9.22 17.38 18.89
CA GLN A 78 8.13 18.17 19.46
C GLN A 78 6.83 18.06 18.63
N GLU A 79 5.70 18.40 19.25
CA GLU A 79 4.40 18.46 18.56
C GLU A 79 4.37 19.60 17.52
N ASN A 80 3.40 19.54 16.60
CA ASN A 80 3.12 20.58 15.62
C ASN A 80 4.34 20.96 14.76
N PHE A 81 5.18 19.98 14.44
CA PHE A 81 6.33 20.05 13.53
C PHE A 81 7.45 21.01 13.99
N GLN A 82 7.66 21.07 15.30
CA GLN A 82 8.69 21.90 15.95
C GLN A 82 9.91 21.08 16.38
N GLY A 83 10.96 21.77 16.82
CA GLY A 83 12.13 21.15 17.46
C GLY A 83 13.11 20.49 16.49
N LYS A 84 13.82 19.45 16.96
CA LYS A 84 14.74 18.68 16.13
C LYS A 84 13.94 17.74 15.24
N HIS A 85 14.29 17.72 13.95
CA HIS A 85 13.71 16.81 12.98
C HIS A 85 14.77 16.02 12.21
N VAL A 86 14.36 14.89 11.64
CA VAL A 86 15.19 14.04 10.76
C VAL A 86 14.32 13.49 9.63
N ASP A 87 14.82 13.57 8.40
CA ASP A 87 14.23 13.02 7.18
C ASP A 87 14.72 11.59 6.93
N PHE A 88 13.80 10.70 6.51
CA PHE A 88 14.09 9.31 6.18
C PHE A 88 13.48 8.91 4.84
N THR A 89 14.27 8.19 4.03
CA THR A 89 13.83 7.55 2.78
C THR A 89 13.98 6.03 2.78
N SER A 90 14.26 5.46 3.96
CA SER A 90 14.43 4.03 4.20
C SER A 90 13.98 3.70 5.64
N SER A 91 13.96 2.42 6.00
CA SER A 91 13.55 2.00 7.33
C SER A 91 14.52 2.41 8.44
N CYS A 92 13.98 2.87 9.57
CA CYS A 92 14.72 3.15 10.79
C CYS A 92 14.38 2.08 11.84
N LYS A 93 15.39 1.35 12.33
CA LYS A 93 15.20 0.31 13.37
C LYS A 93 15.11 0.87 14.80
N ASN A 94 15.59 2.09 15.03
CA ASN A 94 15.68 2.68 16.37
C ASN A 94 15.96 4.19 16.26
N ILE A 95 14.98 5.03 16.59
CA ILE A 95 15.12 6.50 16.49
C ILE A 95 16.22 7.09 17.38
N MET A 96 16.61 6.40 18.46
CA MET A 96 17.68 6.84 19.36
C MET A 96 19.05 6.83 18.67
N GLU A 97 19.26 5.98 17.66
CA GLU A 97 20.49 5.98 16.84
C GLU A 97 20.59 7.23 15.93
N CYS A 98 19.47 7.92 15.71
CA CYS A 98 19.42 9.24 15.06
C CYS A 98 19.40 10.41 16.08
N GLY A 99 19.50 10.09 17.38
CA GLY A 99 19.40 11.04 18.48
C GLY A 99 18.03 11.71 18.60
N ILE A 100 16.95 10.99 18.32
CA ILE A 100 15.58 11.41 18.64
C ILE A 100 15.07 10.46 19.73
N ASP A 101 14.84 10.98 20.94
CA ASP A 101 14.48 10.14 22.10
C ASP A 101 13.01 9.69 22.08
N ASN A 102 12.13 10.51 21.49
CA ASN A 102 10.73 10.17 21.22
C ASN A 102 10.22 10.99 20.03
N ILE A 103 9.28 10.44 19.26
CA ILE A 103 8.58 11.18 18.21
C ILE A 103 7.33 11.85 18.81
N ARG A 104 7.13 13.13 18.52
CA ARG A 104 5.97 13.92 18.97
C ARG A 104 5.11 14.44 17.83
N SER A 105 5.69 14.66 16.66
CA SER A 105 4.93 14.82 15.41
C SER A 105 5.70 14.24 14.22
N LEU A 106 5.02 13.93 13.13
CA LEU A 106 5.64 13.42 11.91
C LEU A 106 4.88 13.87 10.64
N LYS A 107 5.57 13.87 9.50
CA LYS A 107 5.01 14.16 8.18
C LYS A 107 5.35 13.01 7.24
N VAL A 108 4.36 12.44 6.58
CA VAL A 108 4.57 11.47 5.50
C VAL A 108 4.34 12.22 4.19
N GLU A 109 5.43 12.60 3.53
CA GLU A 109 5.37 13.38 2.30
C GLU A 109 5.12 12.50 1.07
N CYS A 110 5.62 11.25 1.11
CA CYS A 110 5.54 10.31 -0.01
C CYS A 110 5.45 8.84 0.44
N GLY A 111 4.44 8.13 -0.07
CA GLY A 111 4.24 6.69 0.08
C GLY A 111 3.73 6.27 1.46
N ALA A 112 3.36 5.00 1.58
CA ALA A 112 2.89 4.41 2.82
C ALA A 112 4.03 3.88 3.69
N TRP A 113 3.87 4.00 5.01
CA TRP A 113 4.80 3.55 6.04
C TRP A 113 4.05 2.84 7.17
N VAL A 114 4.75 1.99 7.92
CA VAL A 114 4.29 1.42 9.19
C VAL A 114 5.27 1.75 10.30
N GLY A 115 4.75 2.40 11.33
CA GLY A 115 5.44 2.68 12.59
C GLY A 115 5.22 1.56 13.62
N TYR A 116 6.15 1.47 14.57
CA TYR A 116 6.19 0.44 15.59
C TYR A 116 6.50 1.04 16.97
N GLU A 117 5.82 0.56 18.00
CA GLU A 117 6.02 1.00 19.38
C GLU A 117 7.45 0.75 19.89
N HIS A 118 8.08 -0.35 19.50
CA HIS A 118 9.43 -0.72 19.94
C HIS A 118 10.44 -0.63 18.81
N SER A 119 11.73 -0.67 19.16
CA SER A 119 12.82 -0.82 18.19
C SER A 119 12.74 -2.19 17.49
N SER A 120 13.46 -2.31 16.36
CA SER A 120 13.53 -3.52 15.53
C SER A 120 12.19 -4.04 14.98
N PHE A 121 11.21 -3.14 14.77
CA PHE A 121 9.89 -3.43 14.20
C PHE A 121 9.00 -4.34 15.06
N CYS A 122 8.98 -4.09 16.38
CA CYS A 122 8.25 -4.86 17.39
C CYS A 122 7.21 -4.00 18.15
N GLY A 123 6.34 -4.64 18.95
CA GLY A 123 5.31 -3.95 19.74
C GLY A 123 3.99 -3.78 18.96
N GLN A 124 3.22 -2.73 19.28
CA GLN A 124 2.06 -2.34 18.47
C GLN A 124 2.49 -1.66 17.16
N GLN A 125 1.71 -1.87 16.10
CA GLN A 125 1.91 -1.28 14.77
C GLN A 125 0.98 -0.06 14.55
N PHE A 126 1.41 0.90 13.74
CA PHE A 126 0.65 2.09 13.36
C PHE A 126 0.76 2.34 11.86
N ILE A 127 -0.36 2.51 11.16
CA ILE A 127 -0.33 2.89 9.74
C ILE A 127 -0.05 4.39 9.59
N LEU A 128 0.92 4.71 8.74
CA LEU A 128 1.38 6.07 8.45
C LEU A 128 1.28 6.29 6.94
N GLU A 129 0.15 6.82 6.50
CA GLU A 129 -0.12 7.15 5.08
C GLU A 129 0.22 8.62 4.83
N ARG A 130 0.21 9.04 3.57
CA ARG A 130 0.58 10.40 3.18
C ARG A 130 -0.25 11.47 3.90
N GLY A 131 0.40 12.29 4.72
CA GLY A 131 -0.29 13.27 5.57
C GLY A 131 0.57 13.92 6.66
N ASP A 132 -0.04 14.91 7.32
CA ASP A 132 0.52 15.68 8.44
C ASP A 132 -0.02 15.15 9.78
N TYR A 133 0.87 14.68 10.65
CA TYR A 133 0.53 14.11 11.96
C TYR A 133 1.08 15.00 13.10
N PRO A 134 0.34 16.03 13.55
CA PRO A 134 0.88 17.05 14.46
C PRO A 134 1.06 16.59 15.91
N ARG A 135 0.56 15.41 16.28
CA ARG A 135 0.55 14.83 17.63
C ARG A 135 0.34 13.32 17.56
N TRP A 136 0.63 12.59 18.64
CA TRP A 136 0.62 11.12 18.63
C TRP A 136 -0.77 10.50 18.43
N GLU A 137 -1.82 11.18 18.88
CA GLU A 137 -3.21 10.76 18.71
C GLU A 137 -3.61 10.62 17.22
N ALA A 138 -2.89 11.31 16.32
CA ALA A 138 -3.14 11.26 14.88
C ALA A 138 -2.72 9.93 14.23
N TRP A 139 -1.73 9.20 14.79
CA TRP A 139 -1.30 7.88 14.28
C TRP A 139 -1.75 6.70 15.13
N SER A 140 -1.88 6.87 16.45
CA SER A 140 -2.35 5.80 17.34
C SER A 140 -3.80 5.40 17.03
N GLY A 141 -4.63 6.40 16.70
CA GLY A 141 -6.06 6.23 16.52
C GLY A 141 -6.83 6.15 17.83
N SER A 142 -8.16 5.99 17.71
CA SER A 142 -9.17 6.05 18.77
C SER A 142 -8.83 5.34 20.10
N ASN A 143 -8.19 6.07 21.03
CA ASN A 143 -8.20 6.06 22.51
C ASN A 143 -8.25 4.74 23.32
N ALA A 144 -8.26 3.57 22.69
CA ALA A 144 -8.30 2.26 23.34
C ALA A 144 -6.89 1.73 23.68
N TYR A 145 -5.86 2.32 23.08
CA TYR A 145 -4.46 2.01 23.32
C TYR A 145 -3.66 3.31 23.41
N HIS A 146 -3.56 3.87 24.61
CA HIS A 146 -2.93 5.15 24.89
C HIS A 146 -1.39 5.00 24.91
N ILE A 147 -0.79 4.83 23.73
CA ILE A 147 0.67 4.73 23.58
C ILE A 147 1.16 5.80 22.60
N GLU A 148 1.89 6.77 23.16
CA GLU A 148 2.54 7.88 22.46
C GLU A 148 3.82 7.45 21.73
N ARG A 149 4.39 6.29 22.14
CA ARG A 149 5.72 5.83 21.76
C ARG A 149 5.73 5.25 20.35
N LEU A 150 6.64 5.72 19.52
CA LEU A 150 6.97 5.16 18.20
C LEU A 150 8.50 5.15 18.05
N MET A 151 9.13 3.97 18.03
CA MET A 151 10.59 3.83 18.10
C MET A 151 11.24 3.29 16.82
N SER A 152 10.48 2.69 15.90
CA SER A 152 10.98 2.22 14.61
C SER A 152 9.90 2.28 13.53
N PHE A 153 10.29 2.36 12.26
CA PHE A 153 9.37 2.46 11.13
C PHE A 153 10.01 2.02 9.81
N ARG A 154 9.19 1.67 8.83
CA ARG A 154 9.61 1.23 7.49
C ARG A 154 8.58 1.59 6.41
N PRO A 155 8.98 1.74 5.15
CA PRO A 155 8.02 1.87 4.05
C PRO A 155 7.24 0.55 3.85
N ILE A 156 6.05 0.67 3.26
CA ILE A 156 5.21 -0.43 2.80
C ILE A 156 5.29 -0.45 1.27
N CYS A 157 6.23 -1.23 0.74
CA CYS A 157 6.56 -1.24 -0.68
C CYS A 157 5.40 -1.74 -1.56
N CYS A 158 4.64 -2.72 -1.07
CA CYS A 158 3.58 -3.40 -1.81
C CYS A 158 2.20 -2.71 -1.77
N ALA A 159 2.05 -1.55 -1.13
CA ALA A 159 0.75 -0.86 -1.03
C ALA A 159 0.28 -0.29 -2.38
N ASN A 160 -0.67 -0.96 -3.04
CA ASN A 160 -1.36 -0.46 -4.24
C ASN A 160 -2.89 -0.57 -4.08
N GLN A 161 -3.54 0.50 -3.63
CA GLN A 161 -4.99 0.50 -3.36
C GLN A 161 -5.84 0.02 -4.54
N LYS A 162 -5.46 0.32 -5.79
CA LYS A 162 -6.23 -0.04 -7.00
C LYS A 162 -6.25 -1.56 -7.26
N GLU A 163 -5.26 -2.29 -6.76
CA GLU A 163 -5.07 -3.72 -7.01
C GLU A 163 -5.11 -4.57 -5.73
N SER A 164 -5.30 -3.95 -4.55
CA SER A 164 -5.35 -4.64 -3.26
C SER A 164 -6.43 -5.72 -3.22
N LYS A 165 -6.04 -6.96 -2.89
CA LYS A 165 -6.93 -8.11 -2.67
C LYS A 165 -6.50 -8.91 -1.45
N ILE A 166 -7.45 -9.21 -0.56
CA ILE A 166 -7.26 -10.11 0.58
C ILE A 166 -8.35 -11.19 0.60
N ILE A 167 -8.02 -12.40 1.04
CA ILE A 167 -9.00 -13.44 1.37
C ILE A 167 -8.94 -13.68 2.87
N VAL A 168 -10.10 -13.60 3.53
CA VAL A 168 -10.24 -13.82 4.98
C VAL A 168 -10.93 -15.16 5.24
N PHE A 169 -10.45 -15.91 6.25
CA PHE A 169 -10.88 -17.28 6.55
C PHE A 169 -11.39 -17.41 7.99
N GLU A 170 -12.49 -18.15 8.14
CA GLU A 170 -13.20 -18.38 9.40
C GLU A 170 -12.32 -19.05 10.48
N ARG A 171 -11.35 -19.87 10.07
CA ARG A 171 -10.41 -20.56 10.97
C ARG A 171 -8.96 -20.37 10.51
N GLU A 172 -8.04 -20.70 11.41
CA GLU A 172 -6.61 -20.78 11.16
C GLU A 172 -6.27 -21.73 10.00
N ASN A 173 -5.07 -21.58 9.43
CA ASN A 173 -4.53 -22.43 8.35
C ASN A 173 -5.40 -22.50 7.08
N PHE A 174 -6.16 -21.42 6.79
CA PHE A 174 -7.03 -21.26 5.63
C PHE A 174 -8.22 -22.23 5.57
N ILE A 175 -8.78 -22.55 6.74
CA ILE A 175 -9.86 -23.52 6.92
C ILE A 175 -11.21 -22.80 7.15
N GLY A 176 -12.31 -23.42 6.70
CA GLY A 176 -13.68 -22.96 6.96
C GLY A 176 -14.24 -22.13 5.80
N ARG A 177 -15.22 -21.25 6.09
CA ARG A 177 -15.73 -20.30 5.10
C ARG A 177 -14.67 -19.24 4.79
N GLN A 178 -14.63 -18.80 3.54
CA GLN A 178 -13.72 -17.77 3.05
C GLN A 178 -14.49 -16.66 2.33
N TRP A 179 -13.98 -15.43 2.39
CA TRP A 179 -14.49 -14.28 1.64
C TRP A 179 -13.32 -13.56 0.98
N GLU A 180 -13.43 -13.29 -0.33
CA GLU A 180 -12.53 -12.37 -1.02
C GLU A 180 -13.00 -10.93 -0.80
N MET A 181 -12.05 -10.04 -0.52
CA MET A 181 -12.25 -8.64 -0.18
C MET A 181 -11.31 -7.77 -1.01
N ASN A 182 -11.90 -6.82 -1.74
CA ASN A 182 -11.20 -5.92 -2.65
C ASN A 182 -11.47 -4.42 -2.33
N ASP A 183 -12.33 -4.15 -1.34
CA ASP A 183 -12.75 -2.82 -0.90
C ASP A 183 -12.54 -2.59 0.61
N ASP A 184 -12.87 -1.40 1.10
CA ASP A 184 -12.68 -1.00 2.49
C ASP A 184 -13.96 -1.26 3.31
N TYR A 185 -13.85 -2.08 4.36
CA TYR A 185 -14.98 -2.59 5.14
C TYR A 185 -14.98 -2.04 6.58
N PRO A 186 -15.74 -0.96 6.87
CA PRO A 186 -15.80 -0.37 8.21
C PRO A 186 -16.58 -1.23 9.24
N SER A 187 -17.29 -2.27 8.81
CA SER A 187 -17.75 -3.37 9.68
C SER A 187 -17.81 -4.65 8.86
N LEU A 188 -17.15 -5.71 9.35
CA LEU A 188 -17.23 -7.04 8.76
C LEU A 188 -18.60 -7.69 9.01
N GLN A 189 -19.21 -7.45 10.18
CA GLN A 189 -20.52 -7.98 10.52
C GLN A 189 -21.63 -7.39 9.63
N ALA A 190 -21.50 -6.14 9.20
CA ALA A 190 -22.40 -5.54 8.20
C ALA A 190 -22.32 -6.25 6.82
N MET A 191 -21.21 -6.92 6.51
CA MET A 191 -21.05 -7.78 5.32
C MET A 191 -21.50 -9.22 5.55
N GLY A 192 -22.08 -9.55 6.71
CA GLY A 192 -22.49 -10.90 7.07
C GLY A 192 -21.37 -11.79 7.64
N TRP A 193 -20.21 -11.23 8.01
CA TRP A 193 -19.20 -11.97 8.77
C TRP A 193 -19.74 -12.31 10.17
N PRO A 194 -19.72 -13.58 10.61
CA PRO A 194 -20.52 -14.04 11.75
C PRO A 194 -19.87 -13.82 13.13
N ASN A 195 -18.56 -13.63 13.19
CA ASN A 195 -17.77 -13.51 14.42
C ASN A 195 -17.16 -12.11 14.57
N ASN A 196 -16.46 -11.86 15.67
CA ASN A 196 -15.64 -10.65 15.87
C ASN A 196 -14.15 -10.89 15.57
N GLU A 197 -13.81 -12.04 15.00
CA GLU A 197 -12.46 -12.62 14.89
C GLU A 197 -12.25 -13.13 13.47
N ILE A 198 -11.00 -13.16 13.01
CA ILE A 198 -10.59 -13.81 11.75
C ILE A 198 -9.52 -14.85 12.09
N GLY A 199 -9.69 -16.09 11.63
CA GLY A 199 -8.77 -17.17 11.96
C GLY A 199 -7.48 -17.15 11.14
N SER A 200 -7.57 -16.85 9.83
CA SER A 200 -6.40 -16.67 8.97
C SER A 200 -6.70 -15.80 7.75
N MET A 201 -5.66 -15.28 7.09
CA MET A 201 -5.76 -14.33 5.98
C MET A 201 -4.71 -14.59 4.91
N GLN A 202 -5.08 -14.36 3.65
CA GLN A 202 -4.18 -14.39 2.50
C GLN A 202 -4.24 -13.06 1.74
N VAL A 203 -3.20 -12.24 1.86
CA VAL A 203 -3.05 -11.02 1.05
C VAL A 203 -2.52 -11.43 -0.32
N LYS A 204 -3.35 -11.34 -1.37
CA LYS A 204 -2.97 -11.72 -2.73
C LYS A 204 -2.22 -10.60 -3.45
N SER A 205 -2.54 -9.36 -3.12
CA SER A 205 -1.94 -8.16 -3.68
C SER A 205 -2.22 -6.97 -2.76
N GLY A 206 -1.37 -5.95 -2.85
CA GLY A 206 -1.50 -4.75 -2.04
C GLY A 206 -1.03 -4.91 -0.60
N ALA A 207 -1.38 -3.92 0.22
CA ALA A 207 -1.26 -3.97 1.67
C ALA A 207 -2.58 -3.53 2.32
N TRP A 208 -2.83 -4.05 3.51
CA TRP A 208 -4.09 -3.93 4.24
C TRP A 208 -3.84 -3.60 5.71
N VAL A 209 -4.77 -2.85 6.30
CA VAL A 209 -4.83 -2.59 7.74
C VAL A 209 -6.10 -3.22 8.29
N CYS A 210 -5.95 -4.22 9.14
CA CYS A 210 -7.02 -4.78 9.95
C CYS A 210 -7.11 -4.03 11.29
N TYR A 211 -8.32 -3.89 11.81
CA TYR A 211 -8.62 -3.16 13.04
C TYR A 211 -9.51 -3.97 13.99
N GLN A 212 -9.21 -3.88 15.28
CA GLN A 212 -9.91 -4.60 16.34
C GLN A 212 -11.42 -4.32 16.40
N TYR A 213 -11.83 -3.08 16.15
CA TYR A 213 -13.23 -2.62 16.27
C TYR A 213 -13.78 -2.05 14.95
N PRO A 214 -15.11 -2.00 14.77
CA PRO A 214 -15.74 -1.33 13.63
C PRO A 214 -15.39 0.16 13.56
N GLY A 215 -15.30 0.70 12.35
CA GLY A 215 -14.95 2.08 12.06
C GLY A 215 -13.46 2.38 12.14
N PHE A 216 -12.59 1.39 11.91
CA PHE A 216 -11.12 1.51 11.89
C PHE A 216 -10.52 1.97 13.23
N ARG A 217 -10.84 1.23 14.32
CA ARG A 217 -10.47 1.59 15.71
C ARG A 217 -9.89 0.43 16.50
N GLY A 218 -9.20 0.74 17.60
CA GLY A 218 -8.49 -0.22 18.46
C GLY A 218 -7.14 -0.62 17.87
N TYR A 219 -6.65 -1.82 18.22
CA TYR A 219 -5.40 -2.33 17.67
C TYR A 219 -5.42 -2.39 16.14
N GLN A 220 -4.31 -1.97 15.54
CA GLN A 220 -4.04 -1.99 14.10
C GLN A 220 -3.10 -3.15 13.76
N TYR A 221 -3.35 -3.85 12.66
CA TYR A 221 -2.52 -4.97 12.18
C TYR A 221 -2.25 -4.77 10.68
N ILE A 222 -0.99 -4.63 10.31
CA ILE A 222 -0.58 -4.39 8.92
C ILE A 222 -0.25 -5.73 8.26
N LEU A 223 -0.89 -6.00 7.11
CA LEU A 223 -0.76 -7.23 6.34
C LEU A 223 -0.36 -6.88 4.90
N GLU A 224 0.58 -7.62 4.33
CA GLU A 224 1.32 -7.25 3.12
C GLU A 224 1.49 -8.47 2.20
N CYS A 225 1.38 -8.33 0.87
CA CYS A 225 1.54 -9.47 -0.03
C CYS A 225 2.99 -9.96 -0.20
N ASP A 226 3.97 -9.10 0.04
CA ASP A 226 5.41 -9.43 -0.03
C ASP A 226 5.96 -10.03 1.29
N ARG A 227 5.30 -9.75 2.42
CA ARG A 227 5.68 -10.28 3.74
C ARG A 227 5.00 -11.63 4.00
N HIS A 228 5.75 -12.61 4.50
CA HIS A 228 5.30 -14.01 4.68
C HIS A 228 4.71 -14.66 3.40
N GLY A 229 5.00 -14.12 2.21
CA GLY A 229 4.38 -14.53 0.95
C GLY A 229 2.87 -14.23 0.88
N GLY A 230 2.40 -13.25 1.65
CA GLY A 230 0.98 -12.92 1.82
C GLY A 230 0.21 -13.90 2.69
N GLU A 231 0.83 -14.96 3.21
CA GLU A 231 0.17 -16.00 4.00
C GLU A 231 0.26 -15.74 5.52
N TYR A 232 -0.89 -15.51 6.15
CA TYR A 232 -1.04 -15.29 7.59
C TYR A 232 -1.97 -16.35 8.18
N LYS A 233 -1.42 -17.50 8.58
CA LYS A 233 -2.12 -18.73 8.98
C LYS A 233 -2.67 -18.70 10.40
N HIS A 234 -2.12 -17.85 11.26
CA HIS A 234 -2.44 -17.78 12.69
C HIS A 234 -2.16 -16.36 13.21
N TYR A 235 -2.91 -15.86 14.19
CA TYR A 235 -2.88 -14.44 14.61
C TYR A 235 -1.49 -13.90 15.02
N ARG A 236 -0.64 -14.76 15.58
CA ARG A 236 0.77 -14.43 15.94
C ARG A 236 1.64 -14.01 14.75
N GLU A 237 1.22 -14.31 13.52
CA GLU A 237 1.94 -13.94 12.29
C GLU A 237 1.63 -12.49 11.85
N TRP A 238 0.60 -11.84 12.42
CA TRP A 238 0.20 -10.47 12.06
C TRP A 238 1.17 -9.39 12.56
N GLY A 239 2.24 -9.75 13.27
CA GLY A 239 3.35 -8.85 13.63
C GLY A 239 3.05 -7.79 14.69
N SER A 240 1.93 -7.88 15.42
CA SER A 240 1.65 -7.07 16.61
C SER A 240 1.81 -7.88 17.89
N HIS A 241 2.22 -7.22 18.98
CA HIS A 241 2.21 -7.77 20.34
C HIS A 241 0.82 -7.74 21.01
N ALA A 242 -0.23 -7.26 20.34
CA ALA A 242 -1.59 -7.22 20.88
C ALA A 242 -2.09 -8.63 21.26
N HIS A 243 -2.49 -8.81 22.52
CA HIS A 243 -3.00 -10.09 23.05
C HIS A 243 -4.45 -10.43 22.60
N THR A 244 -4.85 -10.00 21.39
CA THR A 244 -6.16 -10.28 20.82
C THR A 244 -6.07 -10.50 19.31
N PHE A 245 -6.88 -11.43 18.82
CA PHE A 245 -7.07 -11.79 17.41
C PHE A 245 -8.45 -11.33 16.87
N GLN A 246 -9.11 -10.46 17.63
CA GLN A 246 -10.34 -9.77 17.25
C GLN A 246 -10.06 -8.81 16.09
N VAL A 247 -10.81 -8.94 15.00
CA VAL A 247 -10.77 -8.06 13.82
C VAL A 247 -12.20 -7.84 13.35
N GLN A 248 -12.61 -6.57 13.22
CA GLN A 248 -14.00 -6.20 12.94
C GLN A 248 -14.15 -5.11 11.86
N SER A 249 -13.05 -4.47 11.45
CA SER A 249 -13.00 -3.69 10.22
C SER A 249 -11.62 -3.84 9.57
N LEU A 250 -11.55 -3.67 8.25
CA LEU A 250 -10.29 -3.70 7.51
C LEU A 250 -10.38 -2.81 6.27
N ARG A 251 -9.23 -2.30 5.82
CA ARG A 251 -9.12 -1.43 4.65
C ARG A 251 -7.79 -1.61 3.94
N ARG A 252 -7.74 -1.15 2.70
CA ARG A 252 -6.55 -1.03 1.87
C ARG A 252 -5.65 0.10 2.38
N VAL A 253 -4.34 -0.06 2.18
CA VAL A 253 -3.34 1.00 2.40
C VAL A 253 -3.25 1.91 1.16
N GLN A 254 -3.12 3.21 1.39
CA GLN A 254 -2.99 4.28 0.39
C GLN A 254 -1.56 4.84 0.38
N GLN A 255 -1.03 5.22 -0.79
CA GLN A 255 0.31 5.81 -0.98
C GLN A 255 0.26 7.29 -1.40
#